data_AF-A0A7C4EME3-F1
#
_entry.id   AF-A0A7C4EME3-F1
#
_cell.length_a   1.000
_cell.length_b   1.000
_cell.length_c   1.000
_cell.angle_alpha   90.00
_cell.angle_beta   90.00
_cell.angle_gamma   90.00
#
_symmetry.space_group_name_H-M   'P 1'
#
loop_
_entity.id
_entity.type
_entity.pdbx_description
1 polymer ?
#
loop_
_entity_poly.entity_id
_entity_poly.type
_entity_poly.pdbx_seq_one_letter_code
_entity_poly.pdbx_strand_id
1 'polypeptide(L)'
;MFFLKSLAGLAEKHTPRLAALEIWKYIGPGLLVTVGFIDPGNWAANVAAGADFGYTLLWMVTLSTVMLIVLQHNAAHLGIATGLCLSEGATAHLPPRV
;
A
#
# COMPACT_ATOMS: atom_id res chain seq x y z
N MET A 1 43.01 22.94 -10.67
CA MET A 1 41.66 23.56 -10.69
C MET A 1 40.53 22.59 -11.09
N PHE A 2 40.80 21.55 -11.90
CA PHE A 2 39.82 20.52 -12.30
C PHE A 2 39.51 19.49 -11.18
N PHE A 3 40.52 19.09 -10.40
CA PHE A 3 40.41 18.04 -9.37
C PHE A 3 39.59 18.46 -8.12
N LEU A 4 39.62 19.76 -7.76
CA LEU A 4 38.86 20.31 -6.63
C LEU A 4 37.35 20.41 -6.91
N LYS A 5 36.94 20.48 -8.18
CA LYS A 5 35.53 20.50 -8.59
C LYS A 5 34.88 19.11 -8.48
N SER A 6 35.68 18.04 -8.59
CA SER A 6 35.21 16.65 -8.45
C SER A 6 34.94 16.27 -6.99
N LEU A 7 35.69 16.83 -6.03
CA LEU A 7 35.45 16.64 -4.59
C LEU A 7 34.25 17.45 -4.08
N ALA A 8 33.94 18.60 -4.69
CA ALA A 8 32.76 19.38 -4.36
C ALA A 8 31.44 18.70 -4.74
N GLY A 9 31.46 17.72 -5.66
CA GLY A 9 30.30 16.93 -6.06
C GLY A 9 29.97 15.74 -5.14
N LEU A 10 30.87 15.39 -4.21
CA LEU A 10 30.64 14.29 -3.24
C LEU A 10 29.93 14.75 -1.97
N ALA A 11 29.69 16.05 -1.83
CA ALA A 11 28.90 16.64 -0.75
C ALA A 11 27.44 16.91 -1.18
N GLU A 12 26.87 16.01 -1.99
CA GLU A 12 25.42 15.96 -2.23
C GLU A 12 24.72 15.70 -0.89
N LYS A 13 24.15 16.78 -0.37
CA LYS A 13 23.33 16.84 0.84
C LYS A 13 22.29 15.73 0.81
N HIS A 14 22.51 14.67 1.58
CA HIS A 14 21.40 13.89 2.14
C HIS A 14 20.64 14.82 3.09
N THR A 15 19.66 15.56 2.57
CA THR A 15 18.70 16.35 3.37
C THR A 15 17.47 15.50 3.67
N PRO A 16 17.40 14.78 4.82
CA PRO A 16 16.28 13.89 5.13
C PRO A 16 14.97 14.63 5.42
N ARG A 17 14.98 15.97 5.53
CA ARG A 17 13.79 16.78 5.87
C ARG A 17 12.77 16.93 4.73
N LEU A 18 13.12 16.60 3.48
CA LEU A 18 12.19 16.66 2.34
C LEU A 18 11.54 15.31 2.00
N ALA A 19 12.10 14.18 2.43
CA ALA A 19 11.55 12.86 2.11
C ALA A 19 10.14 12.64 2.66
N ALA A 20 9.86 13.15 3.88
CA ALA A 20 8.52 13.07 4.47
C ALA A 20 7.49 13.88 3.68
N LEU A 21 7.85 15.09 3.22
CA LEU A 21 6.98 15.95 2.40
C LEU A 21 6.69 15.37 1.01
N GLU A 22 7.64 14.61 0.45
CA GLU A 22 7.42 13.87 -0.80
C GLU A 22 6.42 12.71 -0.62
N ILE A 23 6.46 11.99 0.51
CA ILE A 23 5.51 10.90 0.80
C ILE A 23 4.06 11.41 0.84
N TRP A 24 3.82 12.62 1.35
CA TRP A 24 2.50 13.25 1.35
C TRP A 24 1.88 13.41 -0.04
N LYS A 25 2.69 13.53 -1.11
CA LYS A 25 2.19 13.61 -2.49
C LYS A 25 1.65 12.26 -2.99
N TYR A 26 2.19 11.16 -2.49
CA TYR A 26 1.87 9.79 -2.94
C TYR A 26 0.96 9.00 -1.98
N ILE A 27 0.55 9.60 -0.85
CA ILE A 27 -0.28 8.94 0.16
C ILE A 27 -1.75 8.78 -0.27
N GLY A 28 -2.20 9.57 -1.24
CA GLY A 28 -3.60 9.65 -1.68
C GLY A 28 -4.24 8.30 -2.06
N PRO A 29 -3.64 7.51 -2.97
CA PRO A 29 -4.17 6.21 -3.36
C PRO A 29 -4.27 5.22 -2.18
N GLY A 30 -3.27 5.22 -1.30
CA GLY A 30 -3.27 4.36 -0.11
C GLY A 30 -4.41 4.72 0.85
N LEU A 31 -4.65 6.01 1.09
CA LEU A 31 -5.76 6.47 1.93
C LEU A 31 -7.13 6.07 1.36
N LEU A 32 -7.35 6.26 0.05
CA LEU A 32 -8.60 5.87 -0.60
C LEU A 32 -8.90 4.37 -0.42
N VAL A 33 -7.87 3.53 -0.53
CA VAL A 33 -7.97 2.10 -0.28
C VAL A 33 -8.32 1.80 1.18
N THR A 34 -7.66 2.46 2.14
CA THR A 34 -7.91 2.22 3.57
C THR A 34 -9.33 2.56 4.00
N VAL A 35 -9.94 3.61 3.43
CA VAL A 35 -11.34 3.98 3.73
C VAL A 35 -12.30 2.84 3.38
N GLY A 36 -12.02 2.09 2.32
CA GLY A 36 -12.82 0.92 1.95
C GLY A 36 -12.76 -0.24 2.95
N PHE A 37 -11.72 -0.31 3.80
CA PHE A 37 -11.59 -1.32 4.85
C PHE A 37 -12.18 -0.90 6.19
N ILE A 38 -12.39 0.40 6.38
CA ILE A 38 -12.99 0.99 7.59
C ILE A 38 -14.48 1.25 7.32
N ASP A 39 -15.15 0.29 6.69
CA ASP A 39 -16.57 0.35 6.39
C ASP A 39 -17.41 -0.17 7.59
N PRO A 40 -18.68 0.27 7.73
CA PRO A 40 -19.55 -0.16 8.82
C PRO A 40 -19.79 -1.67 8.88
N GLY A 41 -19.67 -2.38 7.75
CA GLY A 41 -19.86 -3.83 7.68
C GLY A 41 -18.74 -4.59 8.38
N ASN A 42 -17.49 -4.21 8.11
CA ASN A 42 -16.33 -4.78 8.80
C ASN A 42 -16.37 -4.51 10.31
N TRP A 43 -16.85 -3.32 10.72
CA TRP A 43 -17.03 -3.00 12.13
C TRP A 43 -18.08 -3.89 12.81
N ALA A 44 -19.24 -4.09 12.18
CA ALA A 44 -20.30 -4.93 12.73
C ALA A 44 -19.82 -6.37 12.94
N ALA A 45 -19.11 -6.94 11.96
CA ALA A 45 -18.56 -8.30 12.06
C ALA A 45 -17.52 -8.41 13.18
N ASN A 46 -16.57 -7.47 13.28
CA ASN A 46 -15.53 -7.50 14.31
C ASN A 46 -16.08 -7.28 15.72
N VAL A 47 -17.10 -6.43 15.88
CA VAL A 47 -17.77 -6.20 17.16
C VAL A 47 -18.58 -7.42 17.58
N ALA A 48 -19.35 -8.03 16.67
CA ALA A 48 -20.09 -9.25 16.96
C ALA A 48 -19.13 -10.40 17.34
N ALA A 49 -18.06 -10.58 16.57
CA ALA A 49 -17.06 -11.61 16.85
C ALA A 49 -16.30 -11.35 18.17
N GLY A 50 -16.06 -10.08 18.53
CA GLY A 50 -15.50 -9.69 19.82
C GLY A 50 -16.47 -9.91 20.99
N ALA A 51 -17.78 -9.76 20.77
CA ALA A 51 -18.80 -10.05 21.79
C ALA A 51 -18.91 -11.56 22.07
N ASP A 52 -18.82 -12.40 21.04
CA ASP A 52 -18.98 -13.85 21.15
C ASP A 52 -17.68 -14.55 21.61
N PHE A 53 -16.52 -14.13 21.10
CA PHE A 53 -15.23 -14.82 21.30
C PHE A 53 -14.19 -14.01 22.09
N GLY A 54 -14.51 -12.79 22.50
CA GLY A 54 -13.59 -11.90 23.21
C GLY A 54 -12.32 -11.62 22.40
N TYR A 55 -11.15 -11.72 23.04
CA TYR A 55 -9.85 -11.48 22.43
C TYR A 55 -9.28 -12.69 21.66
N THR A 56 -9.99 -13.81 21.61
CA THR A 56 -9.49 -15.05 20.99
C THR A 56 -9.25 -14.90 19.49
N LEU A 57 -9.98 -14.01 18.81
CA LEU A 57 -9.87 -13.77 17.37
C LEU A 57 -8.79 -12.75 16.98
N LEU A 58 -8.13 -12.10 17.95
CA LEU A 58 -7.18 -11.02 17.65
C LEU A 58 -6.04 -11.49 16.73
N TRP A 59 -5.58 -12.74 16.91
CA TRP A 59 -4.54 -13.31 16.06
C TRP A 59 -4.99 -13.47 14.60
N MET A 60 -6.26 -13.83 14.35
CA MET A 60 -6.81 -13.91 12.99
C MET A 60 -6.87 -12.52 12.35
N VAL A 61 -7.27 -11.50 13.10
CA VAL A 61 -7.29 -10.11 12.63
C VAL A 61 -5.89 -9.62 12.25
N THR A 62 -4.88 -9.95 13.05
CA THR A 62 -3.49 -9.61 12.73
C THR A 62 -2.99 -10.32 11.47
N LEU A 63 -3.29 -11.61 11.33
CA LEU A 63 -2.92 -12.39 10.14
C LEU A 63 -3.62 -11.85 8.88
N SER A 64 -4.91 -11.52 8.98
CA SER A 64 -5.68 -10.90 7.90
C SER A 64 -5.05 -9.58 7.45
N THR A 65 -4.62 -8.75 8.41
CA THR A 65 -3.97 -7.46 8.12
C THR A 65 -2.61 -7.64 7.42
N VAL A 66 -1.83 -8.65 7.77
CA VAL A 66 -0.57 -8.96 7.07
C VAL A 66 -0.85 -9.38 5.63
N MET A 67 -1.83 -10.27 5.42
CA MET A 67 -2.22 -10.72 4.08
C MET A 67 -2.71 -9.55 3.22
N LEU A 68 -3.51 -8.66 3.81
CA LEU A 68 -3.98 -7.42 3.19
C LEU A 68 -2.82 -6.56 2.67
N ILE A 69 -1.81 -6.31 3.51
CA ILE A 69 -0.64 -5.50 3.10
C ILE A 69 0.07 -6.13 1.91
N VAL A 70 0.28 -7.45 1.91
CA VAL A 70 0.94 -8.16 0.82
C VAL A 70 0.14 -8.06 -0.49
N LEU A 71 -1.17 -8.29 -0.42
CA LEU A 71 -2.04 -8.22 -1.60
C LEU A 71 -2.12 -6.80 -2.18
N GLN A 72 -2.29 -5.79 -1.32
CA GLN A 72 -2.36 -4.40 -1.77
C GLN A 72 -1.01 -3.91 -2.31
N HIS A 73 0.11 -4.38 -1.76
CA HIS A 73 1.43 -4.11 -2.31
C HIS A 73 1.56 -4.68 -3.74
N ASN A 74 1.16 -5.93 -3.96
CA ASN A 74 1.20 -6.55 -5.29
C ASN A 74 0.29 -5.84 -6.30
N ALA A 75 -0.92 -5.46 -5.88
CA ALA A 75 -1.85 -4.71 -6.72
C ALA A 75 -1.31 -3.33 -7.10
N ALA A 76 -0.71 -2.62 -6.14
CA ALA A 76 -0.06 -1.34 -6.39
C ALA A 76 1.16 -1.51 -7.32
N HIS A 77 1.98 -2.53 -7.10
CA HIS A 77 3.15 -2.82 -7.92
C HIS A 77 2.77 -3.15 -9.36
N LEU A 78 1.71 -3.93 -9.58
CA LEU A 78 1.14 -4.19 -10.91
C LEU A 78 0.74 -2.89 -11.60
N GLY A 79 -0.01 -2.03 -10.93
CA GLY A 79 -0.47 -0.75 -11.48
C GLY A 79 0.68 0.19 -11.83
N ILE A 80 1.72 0.25 -10.98
CA ILE A 80 2.92 1.07 -11.23
C ILE A 80 3.75 0.53 -12.38
N ALA A 81 3.93 -0.80 -12.48
CA ALA A 81 4.78 -1.42 -13.49
C ALA A 81 4.14 -1.49 -14.89
N THR A 82 2.82 -1.72 -14.95
CA THR A 82 2.11 -1.94 -16.23
C THR A 82 1.28 -0.73 -16.67
N GLY A 83 0.94 0.18 -15.76
CA GLY A 83 -0.01 1.27 -16.02
C GLY A 83 -1.47 0.83 -16.14
N LEU A 84 -1.77 -0.46 -15.94
CA LEU A 84 -3.11 -1.03 -16.03
C LEU A 84 -3.71 -1.24 -14.64
N CYS A 85 -5.02 -1.05 -14.48
CA CYS A 85 -5.70 -1.53 -13.28
C CYS A 85 -5.85 -3.06 -13.30
N LEU A 86 -6.06 -3.66 -12.12
CA LEU A 86 -6.15 -5.13 -12.01
C LEU A 86 -7.23 -5.72 -12.91
N SER A 87 -8.38 -5.03 -13.09
CA SER A 87 -9.44 -5.49 -14.00
C SER A 87 -9.03 -5.43 -15.48
N GLU A 88 -8.30 -4.40 -15.90
CA GLU A 88 -7.77 -4.32 -17.27
C GLU A 88 -6.71 -5.40 -17.52
N GLY A 89 -5.79 -5.60 -16.57
CA GLY A 89 -4.79 -6.66 -16.63
C GLY A 89 -5.43 -8.05 -16.68
N ALA A 90 -6.49 -8.28 -15.90
CA ALA A 90 -7.26 -9.50 -15.92
C ALA A 90 -7.92 -9.72 -17.29
N THR A 91 -8.61 -8.73 -17.86
CA THR A 91 -9.24 -8.84 -19.19
C THR A 91 -8.22 -9.09 -20.30
N ALA A 92 -7.03 -8.51 -20.22
CA ALA A 92 -5.99 -8.70 -21.23
C ALA A 92 -5.33 -10.09 -21.22
N HIS A 93 -5.27 -10.75 -20.05
CA HIS A 93 -4.52 -12.01 -19.88
C HIS A 93 -5.40 -13.25 -19.63
N LEU A 94 -6.67 -13.07 -19.25
CA LEU A 94 -7.61 -14.17 -19.04
C LEU A 94 -8.43 -14.43 -20.31
N PRO A 95 -8.77 -15.70 -20.61
CA PRO A 95 -9.68 -15.99 -21.71
C PRO A 95 -11.06 -15.37 -21.43
N PRO A 96 -11.68 -14.72 -22.44
CA PRO A 96 -13.02 -14.18 -22.27
C PRO A 96 -13.98 -15.31 -21.92
N ARG A 97 -14.69 -15.16 -20.80
CA ARG A 97 -15.82 -16.04 -20.48
C ARG A 97 -16.96 -15.63 -21.40
N VAL A 98 -17.26 -16.54 -22.32
CA VAL A 98 -18.40 -16.52 -23.23
C VAL A 98 -19.71 -16.16 -22.54
#